data_AF-A0A520IAH5-F1
#
_entry.id   AF-A0A520IAH5-F1
#
_cell.length_a   1.000
_cell.length_b   1.000
_cell.length_c   1.000
_cell.angle_alpha   90.00
_cell.angle_beta   90.00
_cell.angle_gamma   90.00
#
_symmetry.space_group_name_H-M   'P 1'
#
loop_
_entity.id
_entity.type
_entity.pdbx_description
1 polymer ?
#
loop_
_entity_poly.entity_id
_entity_poly.type
_entity_poly.pdbx_seq_one_letter_code
_entity_poly.pdbx_strand_id
1 'polypeptide(L)'
;MKRMTRRTITRRSAALAALVLTAPVVAQGPARPPLASVSHIAVYAQDPAKSERFYVRDLGAVKLPDPEQPSGVRYYFARSQFVEVLPLPPGAPSINRLAHVAFNTTNAEAMRTYLAAQGVAVPETLKSAADF
;
A
#
# COMPACT_ATOMS: atom_id res chain seq x y z
N MET A 1 88.32 -16.97 26.08
CA MET A 1 87.57 -17.67 25.01
C MET A 1 86.91 -18.93 25.57
N LYS A 2 85.59 -18.91 25.81
CA LYS A 2 84.77 -20.13 25.93
C LYS A 2 83.33 -19.79 25.57
N ARG A 3 82.71 -20.73 24.84
CA ARG A 3 81.61 -20.53 23.89
C ARG A 3 80.28 -20.10 24.52
N MET A 4 79.63 -19.18 23.82
CA MET A 4 78.21 -18.84 23.89
C MET A 4 77.35 -20.07 23.58
N THR A 5 76.32 -20.34 24.37
CA THR A 5 75.26 -21.30 24.01
C THR A 5 73.91 -20.66 24.36
N ARG A 6 73.23 -20.22 23.30
CA ARG A 6 71.87 -19.68 23.32
C ARG A 6 70.91 -20.77 23.78
N ARG A 7 70.13 -20.52 24.85
CA ARG A 7 68.90 -21.27 25.11
C ARG A 7 67.77 -20.58 24.37
N THR A 8 67.19 -21.33 23.44
CA THR A 8 66.05 -20.96 22.60
C THR A 8 64.83 -20.67 23.46
N ILE A 9 64.25 -19.47 23.28
CA ILE A 9 62.96 -19.08 23.87
C ILE A 9 61.88 -19.80 23.07
N THR A 10 61.23 -20.79 23.68
CA THR A 10 60.05 -21.46 23.10
C THR A 10 58.89 -20.47 23.13
N ARG A 11 58.57 -19.87 21.97
CA ARG A 11 57.41 -18.98 21.80
C ARG A 11 56.14 -19.79 22.02
N ARG A 12 55.44 -19.55 23.14
CA ARG A 12 54.07 -20.01 23.33
C ARG A 12 53.16 -19.17 22.43
N SER A 13 52.85 -19.66 21.23
CA SER A 13 51.82 -19.07 20.39
C SER A 13 50.45 -19.46 20.97
N ALA A 14 49.89 -18.61 21.84
CA ALA A 14 48.49 -18.70 22.20
C ALA A 14 47.66 -18.13 21.03
N ALA A 15 47.08 -19.00 20.22
CA ALA A 15 46.15 -18.60 19.17
C ALA A 15 44.84 -18.15 19.83
N LEU A 16 44.59 -16.84 19.84
CA LEU A 16 43.33 -16.25 20.31
C LEU A 16 42.27 -16.48 19.21
N ALA A 17 41.42 -17.49 19.37
CA ALA A 17 40.29 -17.71 18.49
C ALA A 17 39.23 -16.63 18.75
N ALA A 18 39.14 -15.64 17.85
CA ALA A 18 38.08 -14.64 17.88
C ALA A 18 36.76 -15.29 17.41
N LEU A 19 35.86 -15.59 18.35
CA LEU A 19 34.51 -16.03 18.06
C LEU A 19 33.70 -14.82 17.55
N VAL A 20 33.57 -14.69 16.23
CA VAL A 20 32.70 -13.69 15.61
C VAL A 20 31.25 -14.16 15.82
N LEU A 21 30.57 -13.55 16.79
CA LEU A 21 29.12 -13.69 16.98
C LEU A 21 28.42 -13.00 15.80
N THR A 22 28.04 -13.76 14.78
CA THR A 22 27.11 -13.30 13.75
C THR A 22 25.72 -13.22 14.36
N ALA A 23 25.32 -12.04 14.84
CA ALA A 23 23.93 -11.80 15.21
C ALA A 23 23.05 -11.96 13.95
N PRO A 24 21.91 -12.68 14.02
CA PRO A 24 21.00 -12.73 12.90
C PRO A 24 20.46 -11.32 12.64
N VAL A 25 20.83 -10.75 11.48
CA VAL A 25 20.10 -9.60 10.95
C VAL A 25 18.72 -10.12 10.58
N VAL A 26 17.73 -9.85 11.41
CA VAL A 26 16.34 -10.04 11.03
C VAL A 26 16.10 -9.05 9.89
N ALA A 27 15.97 -9.56 8.67
CA ALA A 27 15.63 -8.73 7.52
C ALA A 27 14.31 -8.02 7.83
N GLN A 28 14.37 -6.72 8.08
CA GLN A 28 13.16 -5.93 8.23
C GLN A 28 12.51 -5.89 6.84
N GLY A 29 11.28 -6.39 6.75
CA GLY A 29 10.50 -6.31 5.53
C GLY A 29 10.33 -4.86 5.06
N PRO A 30 9.83 -4.63 3.84
CA PRO A 30 9.60 -3.29 3.32
C PRO A 30 8.86 -2.42 4.36
N ALA A 31 9.28 -1.18 4.57
CA ALA A 31 8.58 -0.29 5.48
C ALA A 31 7.22 0.08 4.88
N ARG A 32 6.15 0.05 5.69
CA ARG A 32 4.81 0.48 5.26
C ARG A 32 4.78 2.00 5.08
N PRO A 33 4.49 2.52 3.86
CA PRO A 33 4.28 3.95 3.69
C PRO A 33 3.03 4.42 4.46
N PRO A 34 2.99 5.67 4.95
CA PRO A 34 1.83 6.21 5.64
C PRO A 34 0.62 6.31 4.70
N LEU A 35 -0.57 6.07 5.26
CA LEU A 35 -1.82 6.50 4.62
C LEU A 35 -1.99 7.99 4.91
N ALA A 36 -2.00 8.81 3.87
CA ALA A 36 -2.11 10.26 3.98
C ALA A 36 -3.55 10.72 4.20
N SER A 37 -4.52 10.07 3.54
CA SER A 37 -5.95 10.36 3.68
C SER A 37 -6.81 9.24 3.07
N VAL A 38 -8.12 9.32 3.27
CA VAL A 38 -9.08 8.66 2.37
C VAL A 38 -9.03 9.40 1.03
N SER A 39 -8.98 8.66 -0.07
CA SER A 39 -9.12 9.20 -1.43
C SER A 39 -10.61 9.32 -1.76
N HIS A 40 -11.33 8.21 -1.72
CA HIS A 40 -12.78 8.16 -1.93
C HIS A 40 -13.38 6.87 -1.36
N ILE A 41 -14.70 6.82 -1.33
CA ILE A 41 -15.50 5.62 -1.09
C ILE A 41 -16.35 5.39 -2.34
N ALA A 42 -16.40 4.14 -2.79
CA ALA A 42 -17.25 3.71 -3.88
C ALA A 42 -18.39 2.84 -3.39
N VAL A 43 -19.59 3.09 -3.91
CA VAL A 43 -20.79 2.33 -3.55
C VAL A 43 -21.57 1.86 -4.77
N TYR A 44 -22.28 0.74 -4.64
CA TYR A 44 -23.16 0.21 -5.67
C TYR A 44 -24.59 0.74 -5.55
N ALA A 45 -25.12 1.29 -6.64
CA ALA A 45 -26.51 1.73 -6.77
C ALA A 45 -27.27 0.96 -7.85
N GLN A 46 -28.55 0.70 -7.61
CA GLN A 46 -29.43 0.07 -8.61
C GLN A 46 -30.04 1.10 -9.58
N ASP A 47 -30.25 2.32 -9.10
CA ASP A 47 -30.99 3.34 -9.82
C ASP A 47 -30.13 4.61 -9.91
N PRO A 48 -29.53 4.88 -11.09
CA PRO A 48 -28.68 6.04 -11.27
C PRO A 48 -29.47 7.36 -11.15
N ALA A 49 -30.75 7.39 -11.54
CA ALA A 49 -31.58 8.60 -11.43
C ALA A 49 -31.88 8.96 -9.97
N LYS A 50 -32.15 7.95 -9.11
CA LYS A 50 -32.29 8.19 -7.67
C LYS A 50 -30.98 8.61 -7.01
N SER A 51 -29.86 8.06 -7.45
CA SER A 51 -28.53 8.46 -6.96
C SER A 51 -28.24 9.92 -7.30
N GLU A 52 -28.50 10.33 -8.55
CA GLU A 52 -28.32 11.71 -8.99
C GLU A 52 -29.23 12.67 -8.23
N ARG A 53 -30.50 12.34 -8.07
CA ARG A 53 -31.44 13.11 -7.23
C ARG A 53 -30.89 13.29 -5.81
N PHE A 54 -30.38 12.23 -5.20
CA PHE A 54 -29.85 12.29 -3.84
C PHE A 54 -28.59 13.15 -3.76
N TYR A 55 -27.55 12.81 -4.53
CA TYR A 55 -26.26 13.49 -4.40
C TYR A 55 -26.28 14.91 -4.97
N VAL A 56 -26.89 15.14 -6.14
CA VAL A 56 -26.88 16.46 -6.78
C VAL A 56 -27.93 17.36 -6.14
N ARG A 57 -29.19 16.93 -6.14
CA ARG A 57 -30.29 17.81 -5.74
C ARG A 57 -30.45 17.92 -4.23
N ASP A 58 -30.33 16.81 -3.49
CA ASP A 58 -30.54 16.83 -2.03
C ASP A 58 -29.29 17.26 -1.25
N LEU A 59 -28.09 16.90 -1.75
CA LEU A 59 -26.83 17.20 -1.06
C LEU A 59 -25.97 18.28 -1.73
N GLY A 60 -26.27 18.68 -2.97
CA GLY A 60 -25.57 19.77 -3.66
C GLY A 60 -24.26 19.37 -4.35
N ALA A 61 -24.04 18.08 -4.64
CA ALA A 61 -22.86 17.62 -5.36
C ALA A 61 -22.88 17.99 -6.85
N VAL A 62 -21.70 18.05 -7.48
CA VAL A 62 -21.55 18.14 -8.93
C VAL A 62 -21.30 16.74 -9.49
N LYS A 63 -22.13 16.32 -10.44
CA LYS A 63 -21.96 15.06 -11.17
C LYS A 63 -20.91 15.22 -12.27
N LEU A 64 -19.91 14.33 -12.28
CA LEU A 64 -18.92 14.21 -13.35
C LEU A 64 -18.73 12.73 -13.75
N PRO A 65 -18.26 12.45 -14.97
CA PRO A 65 -17.92 11.08 -15.38
C PRO A 65 -16.83 10.51 -14.48
N ASP A 66 -16.85 9.19 -14.31
CA ASP A 66 -15.80 8.48 -13.60
C ASP A 66 -14.65 8.10 -14.57
N PRO A 67 -13.42 8.59 -14.35
CA PRO A 67 -12.27 8.30 -15.20
C PRO A 67 -11.63 6.92 -14.93
N GLU A 68 -11.89 6.30 -13.79
CA GLU A 68 -11.41 4.95 -13.44
C GLU A 68 -12.37 3.87 -13.94
N GLN A 69 -13.67 4.13 -13.86
CA GLN A 69 -14.70 3.16 -14.24
C GLN A 69 -15.77 3.79 -15.13
N PRO A 70 -15.73 3.62 -16.47
CA PRO A 70 -16.65 4.31 -17.40
C PRO A 70 -18.15 4.07 -17.20
N SER A 71 -18.53 2.99 -16.50
CA SER A 71 -19.93 2.71 -16.14
C SER A 71 -20.38 3.39 -14.85
N GLY A 72 -19.44 3.98 -14.10
CA GLY A 72 -19.64 4.70 -12.85
C GLY A 72 -19.83 6.21 -13.03
N VAL A 73 -20.13 6.85 -11.91
CA VAL A 73 -20.30 8.30 -11.80
C VAL A 73 -19.67 8.77 -10.49
N ARG A 74 -19.01 9.93 -10.52
CA ARG A 74 -18.51 10.58 -9.31
C ARG A 74 -19.34 11.82 -8.98
N TYR A 75 -19.73 11.94 -7.71
CA TYR A 75 -20.46 13.08 -7.17
C TYR A 75 -19.53 13.89 -6.25
N TYR A 76 -19.10 15.05 -6.73
CA TYR A 76 -18.09 15.89 -6.10
C TYR A 76 -18.72 16.93 -5.18
N PHE A 77 -18.21 17.00 -3.96
CA PHE A 77 -18.48 18.09 -3.00
C PHE A 77 -17.31 19.09 -2.94
N ALA A 78 -16.12 18.64 -3.32
CA ALA A 78 -14.94 19.47 -3.59
C ALA A 78 -14.02 18.74 -4.59
N ARG A 79 -12.98 19.40 -5.10
CA ARG A 79 -12.05 18.81 -6.09
C ARG A 79 -11.49 17.44 -5.67
N SER A 80 -11.16 17.28 -4.39
CA SER A 80 -10.61 16.04 -3.82
C SER A 80 -11.59 15.28 -2.93
N GLN A 81 -12.87 15.67 -2.92
CA GLN A 81 -13.88 15.04 -2.08
C GLN A 81 -15.09 14.66 -2.92
N PHE A 82 -15.25 13.37 -3.15
CA PHE A 82 -16.34 12.82 -3.94
C PHE A 82 -16.75 11.43 -3.45
N VAL A 83 -17.95 11.03 -3.83
CA VAL A 83 -18.41 9.65 -3.73
C VAL A 83 -18.46 9.07 -5.14
N GLU A 84 -17.84 7.92 -5.33
CA GLU A 84 -17.99 7.12 -6.55
C GLU A 84 -19.22 6.23 -6.42
N VAL A 85 -20.04 6.20 -7.46
CA VAL A 85 -21.24 5.37 -7.54
C VAL A 85 -21.15 4.49 -8.77
N LEU A 86 -21.10 3.19 -8.52
CA LEU A 86 -21.02 2.15 -9.53
C LEU A 86 -22.41 1.50 -9.72
N PRO A 87 -22.71 1.00 -10.94
CA PRO A 87 -23.92 0.22 -11.15
C PRO A 87 -23.83 -1.09 -10.36
N LEU A 88 -24.93 -1.48 -9.72
CA LEU A 88 -25.01 -2.76 -9.03
C LEU A 88 -24.79 -3.91 -10.04
N PRO A 89 -23.85 -4.85 -9.80
CA PRO A 89 -23.65 -5.99 -10.68
C PRO A 89 -24.92 -6.86 -10.81
N PRO A 90 -25.16 -7.46 -11.99
CA PRO A 90 -26.30 -8.37 -12.18
C PRO A 90 -26.30 -9.52 -11.18
N GLY A 91 -27.48 -9.91 -10.71
CA GLY A 91 -27.62 -11.07 -9.83
C GLY A 91 -27.10 -10.87 -8.41
N ALA A 92 -26.80 -9.65 -7.97
CA ALA A 92 -26.50 -9.33 -6.57
C ALA A 92 -27.79 -8.97 -5.81
N PRO A 93 -28.45 -9.90 -5.09
CA PRO A 93 -29.63 -9.61 -4.27
C PRO A 93 -29.31 -8.93 -2.91
N SER A 94 -28.03 -8.65 -2.65
CA SER A 94 -27.49 -8.34 -1.31
C SER A 94 -27.65 -6.88 -0.86
N ILE A 95 -27.58 -6.71 0.47
CA ILE A 95 -27.61 -5.45 1.22
C ILE A 95 -26.27 -4.68 1.20
N ASN A 96 -25.12 -5.35 1.03
CA ASN A 96 -23.84 -4.65 1.12
C ASN A 96 -23.60 -3.85 -0.17
N ARG A 97 -23.62 -2.53 -0.04
CA ARG A 97 -23.40 -1.59 -1.15
C ARG A 97 -22.00 -0.99 -1.16
N LEU A 98 -21.12 -1.36 -0.24
CA LEU A 98 -19.73 -0.94 -0.31
C LEU A 98 -19.03 -1.68 -1.44
N ALA A 99 -18.53 -0.95 -2.43
CA ALA A 99 -17.69 -1.50 -3.50
C ALA A 99 -16.23 -1.52 -3.05
N HIS A 100 -15.66 -0.33 -2.78
CA HIS A 100 -14.30 -0.20 -2.27
C HIS A 100 -14.11 1.09 -1.47
N VAL A 101 -12.99 1.14 -0.73
CA VAL A 101 -12.46 2.35 -0.10
C VAL A 101 -11.03 2.53 -0.59
N ALA A 102 -10.73 3.69 -1.15
CA ALA A 102 -9.41 4.04 -1.63
C ALA A 102 -8.70 4.99 -0.66
N PHE A 103 -7.39 4.85 -0.54
CA PHE A 103 -6.55 5.67 0.33
C PHE A 103 -5.41 6.29 -0.46
N ASN A 104 -5.07 7.53 -0.10
CA ASN A 104 -3.86 8.18 -0.57
C ASN A 104 -2.67 7.68 0.26
N THR A 105 -1.55 7.41 -0.41
CA THR A 105 -0.28 7.04 0.21
C THR A 105 0.83 7.89 -0.40
N THR A 106 1.87 8.17 0.37
CA THR A 106 3.01 8.96 -0.11
C THR A 106 3.84 8.24 -1.17
N ASN A 107 3.72 6.91 -1.27
CA ASN A 107 4.38 6.11 -2.30
C ASN A 107 3.58 4.82 -2.56
N ALA A 108 2.91 4.75 -3.72
CA ALA A 108 2.07 3.63 -4.10
C ALA A 108 2.87 2.35 -4.38
N GLU A 109 4.06 2.45 -4.99
CA GLU A 109 4.89 1.27 -5.34
C GLU A 109 5.50 0.64 -4.08
N ALA A 110 5.95 1.48 -3.14
CA ALA A 110 6.40 1.01 -1.84
C ALA A 110 5.25 0.35 -1.05
N MET A 111 4.03 0.90 -1.13
CA MET A 111 2.85 0.30 -0.50
C MET A 111 2.51 -1.04 -1.15
N ARG A 112 2.56 -1.13 -2.48
CA ARG A 112 2.34 -2.38 -3.24
C ARG A 112 3.34 -3.47 -2.81
N THR A 113 4.62 -3.13 -2.73
CA THR A 113 5.69 -4.06 -2.30
C THR A 113 5.51 -4.48 -0.84
N TYR A 114 5.16 -3.54 0.04
CA TYR A 114 4.83 -3.83 1.43
C TYR A 114 3.67 -4.82 1.54
N LEU A 115 2.55 -4.56 0.85
CA LEU A 115 1.36 -5.41 0.87
C LEU A 115 1.65 -6.82 0.34
N ALA A 116 2.41 -6.94 -0.75
CA ALA A 116 2.87 -8.24 -1.26
C ALA A 116 3.70 -9.00 -0.21
N ALA A 117 4.61 -8.33 0.48
CA ALA A 117 5.41 -8.92 1.55
C ALA A 117 4.56 -9.34 2.78
N GLN A 118 3.36 -8.76 2.94
CA GLN A 118 2.36 -9.17 3.94
C GLN A 118 1.42 -10.29 3.43
N GLY A 119 1.65 -10.84 2.24
CA GLY A 119 0.81 -11.89 1.65
C GLY A 119 -0.53 -11.38 1.09
N VAL A 120 -0.69 -10.06 0.92
CA VAL A 120 -1.86 -9.46 0.29
C VAL A 120 -1.72 -9.56 -1.22
N ALA A 121 -2.78 -9.98 -1.90
CA ALA A 121 -2.83 -9.96 -3.37
C ALA A 121 -2.74 -8.52 -3.88
N VAL A 122 -1.79 -8.27 -4.79
CA VAL A 122 -1.57 -6.97 -5.41
C VAL A 122 -1.47 -7.12 -6.93
N PRO A 123 -1.77 -6.07 -7.72
CA PRO A 123 -1.52 -6.11 -9.16
C PRO A 123 -0.02 -6.26 -9.45
N GLU A 124 0.33 -6.75 -10.65
CA GLU A 124 1.74 -6.85 -11.08
C GLU A 124 2.37 -5.47 -11.26
N THR A 125 1.60 -4.51 -11.77
CA THR A 125 2.03 -3.13 -11.99
C THR A 125 0.96 -2.15 -11.56
N LEU A 126 1.40 -0.95 -11.15
CA LEU A 126 0.48 0.15 -10.88
C LEU A 126 -0.03 0.75 -12.20
N LYS A 127 -1.27 1.24 -12.16
CA LYS A 127 -1.88 2.02 -13.24
C LYS A 127 -2.16 3.41 -12.71
N SER A 128 -1.84 4.41 -13.53
CA SER A 128 -2.30 5.78 -13.29
C SER A 128 -3.65 5.96 -13.96
N ALA A 129 -4.63 6.46 -13.20
CA ALA A 129 -5.85 7.01 -13.77
C ALA A 129 -5.64 8.49 -14.12
N ALA A 130 -6.57 9.08 -14.88
CA ALA A 130 -6.56 10.52 -15.18
C ALA A 130 -6.95 11.40 -13.97
N ASP A 131 -6.88 10.85 -12.77
CA ASP A 131 -7.18 11.52 -11.52
C ASP A 131 -6.01 12.42 -11.12
N PHE A 132 -6.11 13.68 -11.53
CA PHE A 132 -5.29 14.84 -11.16
C PHE A 132 -3.78 14.62 -10.99
#